data_AF-A0A4U9DBP7-F1
#
_entry.id   AF-A0A4U9DBP7-F1
#
_cell.length_a   1.000
_cell.length_b   1.000
_cell.length_c   1.000
_cell.angle_alpha   90.00
_cell.angle_beta   90.00
_cell.angle_gamma   90.00
#
_symmetry.space_group_name_H-M   'P 1'
#
loop_
_entity.id
_entity.type
_entity.pdbx_description
1 polymer ?
#
loop_
_entity_poly.entity_id
_entity_poly.type
_entity_poly.pdbx_seq_one_letter_code
_entity_poly.pdbx_strand_id
1 'polypeptide(L)' 'MRGGEDPQSTLQLAADAMQAGAKGVMFGRRIFRAQQPAGVLRALNAVVHENHSVERALRLLEQ' A
#
# COMPACT_ATOMS: atom_id res chain seq x y z
N MET A 1 -10.87 10.74 14.71
CA MET A 1 -9.61 10.15 14.22
C MET A 1 -9.81 9.79 12.75
N ARG A 2 -9.32 10.62 11.82
CA ARG A 2 -9.34 10.36 10.35
C ARG A 2 -7.94 9.93 9.87
N GLY A 3 -7.21 9.16 10.68
CA GLY A 3 -5.86 8.70 10.36
C GLY A 3 -5.91 7.22 10.09
N GLY A 4 -5.54 6.80 8.88
CA GLY A 4 -5.44 5.38 8.57
C GLY A 4 -6.23 4.95 7.36
N GLU A 5 -6.53 5.79 6.38
CA GLU A 5 -6.93 5.33 5.03
C GLU A 5 -6.10 6.02 3.92
N ASP A 6 -5.08 6.80 4.28
CA ASP A 6 -4.16 7.40 3.31
C ASP A 6 -3.22 6.34 2.70
N PRO A 7 -2.62 6.60 1.53
CA PRO A 7 -1.73 5.66 0.86
C PRO A 7 -0.55 5.19 1.71
N GLN A 8 0.09 6.07 2.47
CA GLN A 8 1.24 5.71 3.30
C GLN A 8 0.83 4.73 4.40
N SER A 9 -0.28 4.99 5.10
CA SER A 9 -0.78 4.06 6.12
C SER A 9 -1.14 2.69 5.53
N THR A 10 -1.68 2.65 4.31
CA THR A 10 -2.07 1.41 3.64
C THR A 10 -0.85 0.60 3.23
N LEU A 11 0.19 1.25 2.70
CA LEU A 11 1.46 0.60 2.34
C LEU A 11 2.24 0.14 3.57
N GLN A 12 2.23 0.91 4.66
CA GLN A 12 2.87 0.50 5.91
C GLN A 12 2.21 -0.76 6.48
N LEU A 13 0.88 -0.80 6.52
CA LEU A 13 0.15 -1.99 6.97
C LEU A 13 0.46 -3.22 6.10
N ALA A 14 0.64 -3.04 4.79
CA ALA A 14 1.06 -4.11 3.91
C ALA A 14 2.48 -4.58 4.21
N ALA A 15 3.43 -3.66 4.36
CA ALA A 15 4.81 -3.97 4.68
C ALA A 15 4.93 -4.71 6.03
N ASP A 16 4.24 -4.25 7.07
CA ASP A 16 4.23 -4.88 8.39
C ASP A 16 3.65 -6.31 8.32
N ALA A 17 2.56 -6.50 7.56
CA ALA A 17 1.97 -7.82 7.36
C ALA A 17 2.94 -8.78 6.64
N MET A 18 3.60 -8.32 5.57
CA MET A 18 4.59 -9.12 4.85
C MET A 18 5.78 -9.46 5.75
N GLN A 19 6.29 -8.51 6.54
CA GLN A 19 7.35 -8.73 7.53
C GLN A 19 6.96 -9.75 8.61
N ALA A 20 5.68 -9.79 8.99
CA ALA A 20 5.13 -10.77 9.92
C ALA A 20 4.93 -12.18 9.29
N GLY A 21 5.31 -12.36 8.01
CA GLY A 21 5.20 -13.65 7.30
C GLY A 21 3.88 -13.87 6.59
N ALA A 22 3.08 -12.82 6.37
CA ALA A 22 1.91 -12.91 5.51
C ALA A 22 2.32 -13.25 4.06
N LYS A 23 1.40 -13.89 3.33
CA LYS A 23 1.59 -14.23 1.90
C LYS A 23 0.90 -13.26 0.94
N GLY A 24 0.39 -12.14 1.47
CA GLY A 24 -0.36 -11.13 0.73
C GLY A 24 -1.29 -10.33 1.63
N VAL A 25 -2.06 -9.42 1.03
CA VAL A 25 -2.99 -8.52 1.71
C VAL A 25 -4.32 -8.43 0.97
N MET A 26 -5.39 -8.13 1.70
CA MET A 26 -6.72 -7.87 1.13
C MET A 26 -7.20 -6.49 1.57
N PHE A 27 -7.29 -5.54 0.64
CA PHE A 27 -7.80 -4.20 0.88
C PHE A 27 -8.97 -3.89 -0.06
N GLY A 28 -10.11 -3.49 0.51
CA GLY A 28 -11.27 -2.99 -0.22
C GLY A 28 -11.38 -1.47 -0.10
N ARG A 29 -12.05 -1.00 0.96
CA ARG A 29 -12.39 0.43 1.21
C ARG A 29 -11.25 1.42 1.01
N ARG A 30 -10.05 1.07 1.45
CA ARG A 30 -8.84 1.89 1.30
C ARG A 30 -8.47 2.16 -0.15
N ILE A 31 -8.71 1.20 -1.05
CA ILE A 31 -8.30 1.29 -2.45
C ILE A 31 -9.31 2.13 -3.23
N PHE A 32 -10.60 1.78 -3.16
CA PHE A 32 -11.60 2.46 -3.97
C PHE A 32 -11.97 3.86 -3.48
N ARG A 33 -11.59 4.24 -2.24
CA ARG A 33 -11.74 5.61 -1.72
C ARG A 33 -10.45 6.43 -1.82
N ALA A 34 -9.34 5.85 -2.28
CA ALA A 34 -8.12 6.60 -2.49
C ALA A 34 -8.30 7.63 -3.61
N GLN A 35 -7.62 8.77 -3.50
CA GLN A 35 -7.60 9.77 -4.56
C GLN A 35 -6.98 9.23 -5.86
N GLN A 36 -6.04 8.29 -5.74
CA GLN A 36 -5.32 7.66 -6.84
C GLN A 36 -5.34 6.12 -6.71
N PRO A 37 -6.48 5.45 -6.96
CA PRO A 37 -6.62 4.00 -6.73
C PRO A 37 -5.60 3.17 -7.51
N ALA A 38 -5.35 3.52 -8.78
CA ALA A 38 -4.37 2.84 -9.62
C ALA A 38 -2.94 2.98 -9.09
N GLY A 39 -2.56 4.19 -8.64
CA GLY A 39 -1.26 4.44 -8.01
C GLY A 39 -1.08 3.63 -6.73
N VAL A 40 -2.10 3.57 -5.89
CA VAL A 40 -2.07 2.76 -4.65
C VAL A 40 -1.93 1.27 -4.98
N LEU A 41 -2.61 0.76 -6.01
CA LEU A 41 -2.48 -0.64 -6.44
C LEU A 41 -1.07 -0.97 -6.94
N ARG A 42 -0.46 -0.09 -7.75
CA ARG A 42 0.94 -0.27 -8.19
C ARG A 42 1.91 -0.25 -7.01
N ALA A 43 1.73 0.69 -6.09
CA ALA A 43 2.54 0.78 -4.88
C ALA A 43 2.39 -0.47 -4.00
N LEU A 44 1.17 -1.01 -3.85
CA LEU A 44 0.93 -2.26 -3.13
C LEU A 44 1.60 -3.46 -3.80
N ASN A 45 1.54 -3.55 -5.13
CA ASN A 45 2.23 -4.60 -5.88
C ASN A 45 3.74 -4.56 -5.61
N ALA A 46 4.34 -3.37 -5.68
CA ALA A 46 5.77 -3.18 -5.40
C ALA A 46 6.16 -3.60 -3.96
N VAL A 47 5.32 -3.32 -2.96
CA VAL A 47 5.57 -3.75 -1.57
C VAL A 47 5.40 -5.27 -1.41
N VAL A 48 4.30 -5.82 -1.92
CA VAL A 48 3.90 -7.22 -1.65
C VAL A 48 4.68 -8.23 -2.49
N HIS A 49 5.02 -7.89 -3.73
CA HIS A 49 5.63 -8.80 -4.69
C HIS A 49 7.07 -8.45 -5.06
N GLU A 50 7.47 -7.17 -4.95
CA GLU A 50 8.80 -6.71 -5.38
C GLU A 50 9.72 -6.31 -4.20
N ASN A 51 9.25 -6.45 -2.95
CA ASN A 51 9.98 -6.08 -1.73
C ASN A 51 10.46 -4.62 -1.68
N HIS A 52 9.74 -3.70 -2.34
CA HIS A 52 10.04 -2.28 -2.22
C HIS A 52 9.77 -1.76 -0.81
N SER A 53 10.58 -0.81 -0.35
CA SER A 53 10.27 -0.05 0.87
C SER A 53 9.03 0.83 0.65
N VAL A 54 8.32 1.14 1.74
CA VAL A 54 7.15 2.04 1.71
C VAL A 54 7.50 3.38 1.04
N GLU A 55 8.66 3.95 1.36
CA GLU A 55 9.13 5.20 0.77
C GLU A 55 9.34 5.10 -0.76
N ARG A 56 9.91 3.99 -1.24
CA ARG A 56 10.07 3.73 -2.68
C ARG A 56 8.72 3.56 -3.38
N ALA A 57 7.81 2.81 -2.76
CA ALA A 57 6.49 2.53 -3.32
C ALA A 57 5.60 3.80 -3.40
N LEU A 58 5.72 4.72 -2.44
CA LEU A 58 4.99 6.00 -2.46
C LEU A 58 5.31 6.86 -3.69
N ARG A 59 6.49 6.73 -4.28
CA ARG A 59 6.86 7.44 -5.52
C ARG A 59 6.11 6.96 -6.75
N LEU A 60 5.37 5.85 -6.66
CA LEU A 60 4.58 5.27 -7.76
C LEU A 60 3.13 5.80 -7.81
N LEU A 61 2.74 6.65 -6.85
CA LEU A 61 1.37 7.17 -6.76
C LEU A 61 1.02 8.10 -7.93
N GLU A 62 1.99 8.88 -8.41
CA GLU A 62 1.81 9.91 -9.44
C GLU A 62 2.27 9.48 -10.84
N GLN A 63 2.72 8.22 -11.00
CA GLN A 63 3.14 7.66 -12.28
C GLN A 63 1.98 7.25 -13.19
#